data_AF-A0AAV6BMV5-F1
#
_entry.id   AF-A0AAV6BMV5-F1
#
_cell.length_a   1.000
_cell.length_b   1.000
_cell.length_c   1.000
_cell.angle_alpha   90.00
_cell.angle_beta   90.00
_cell.angle_gamma   90.00
#
_symmetry.space_group_name_H-M   'P 1'
#
loop_
_entity.id
_entity.type
_entity.pdbx_description
1 polymer ?
#
loop_
_entity_poly.entity_id
_entity_poly.type
_entity_poly.pdbx_seq_one_letter_code
_entity_poly.pdbx_strand_id
1 'polypeptide(L)'
;MVGDSAVWPRLMLPEWQDTLDTLHMWMQIVGKTRLALAPAENHWWHVALYVSARGLNTSAIPYGTRSFDVEFDFIDHRLVARTSGGATRSIALRPQAVADFYRAYIDTLERLGINVKIWPVPV
;
A
#
# COMPACT_ATOMS: atom_id res chain seq x y z
N MET A 1 -35.00 10.07 -10.05
CA MET A 1 -34.34 8.80 -9.68
C MET A 1 -33.77 8.98 -8.29
N VAL A 2 -34.59 8.79 -7.26
CA VAL A 2 -34.11 8.77 -5.87
C VAL A 2 -33.57 7.37 -5.66
N GLY A 3 -32.25 7.23 -5.66
CA GLY A 3 -31.59 5.96 -5.38
C GLY A 3 -31.96 5.55 -3.96
N ASP A 4 -32.46 4.33 -3.83
CA ASP A 4 -32.86 3.72 -2.58
C ASP A 4 -31.75 3.91 -1.52
N SER A 5 -32.09 4.31 -0.30
CA SER A 5 -31.13 4.47 0.80
C SER A 5 -30.46 3.13 1.21
N ALA A 6 -30.80 2.04 0.51
CA ALA A 6 -30.25 0.69 0.61
C ALA A 6 -29.00 0.43 -0.27
N VAL A 7 -28.53 1.39 -1.07
CA VAL A 7 -27.44 1.15 -2.05
C VAL A 7 -26.06 0.93 -1.40
N TRP A 8 -25.83 1.40 -0.17
CA TRP A 8 -24.55 1.26 0.50
C TRP A 8 -24.69 0.51 1.83
N PRO A 9 -23.82 -0.47 2.12
CA PRO A 9 -23.86 -1.19 3.38
C PRO A 9 -23.58 -0.23 4.54
N ARG A 10 -24.19 -0.51 5.70
CA ARG A 10 -23.83 0.19 6.94
C ARG A 10 -22.38 -0.18 7.28
N LEU A 11 -21.52 0.82 7.43
CA LEU A 11 -20.12 0.65 7.82
C LEU A 11 -19.95 1.07 9.28
N MET A 12 -20.40 0.22 10.21
CA MET A 12 -20.29 0.51 11.64
C MET A 12 -18.88 0.16 12.12
N LEU A 13 -18.13 1.15 12.60
CA LEU A 13 -16.74 0.99 13.01
C LEU A 13 -16.47 -0.23 13.92
N PRO A 14 -17.29 -0.53 14.95
CA PRO A 14 -17.06 -1.68 15.82
C PRO A 14 -17.02 -3.03 15.09
N GLU A 15 -17.67 -3.16 13.93
CA GLU A 15 -17.77 -4.41 13.17
C GLU A 15 -16.47 -4.74 12.41
N TRP A 16 -15.60 -3.76 12.19
CA TRP A 16 -14.39 -3.93 11.35
C TRP A 16 -13.16 -3.20 11.90
N GLN A 17 -13.19 -2.76 13.15
CA GLN A 17 -12.09 -2.03 13.81
C GLN A 17 -10.75 -2.75 13.69
N ASP A 18 -10.69 -4.07 13.95
CA ASP A 18 -9.45 -4.85 13.85
C ASP A 18 -8.86 -4.86 12.43
N THR A 19 -9.74 -4.87 11.42
CA THR A 19 -9.35 -4.77 10.01
C THR A 19 -8.84 -3.37 9.68
N LEU A 20 -9.52 -2.33 10.17
CA LEU A 20 -9.08 -0.94 10.03
C LEU A 20 -7.68 -0.75 10.61
N ASP A 21 -7.47 -1.17 11.86
CA ASP A 21 -6.21 -0.97 12.57
C ASP A 21 -5.06 -1.68 11.85
N THR A 22 -5.29 -2.93 11.43
CA THR A 22 -4.29 -3.71 10.70
C THR A 22 -3.98 -3.10 9.34
N LEU A 23 -5.00 -2.78 8.55
CA LEU A 23 -4.84 -2.22 7.21
C LEU A 23 -4.21 -0.82 7.28
N HIS A 24 -4.55 -0.02 8.29
CA HIS A 24 -3.95 1.29 8.52
C HIS A 24 -2.44 1.17 8.70
N MET A 25 -1.98 0.23 9.54
CA MET A 25 -0.55 0.00 9.74
C MET A 25 0.13 -0.52 8.47
N TRP A 26 -0.52 -1.37 7.68
CA TRP A 26 0.03 -1.82 6.39
C TRP A 26 0.15 -0.66 5.39
N MET A 27 -0.85 0.22 5.31
CA MET A 27 -0.80 1.41 4.47
C MET A 27 0.30 2.37 4.91
N GLN A 28 0.54 2.53 6.21
CA GLN A 28 1.68 3.29 6.72
C GLN A 28 3.03 2.69 6.28
N ILE A 29 3.18 1.37 6.37
CA ILE A 29 4.40 0.67 5.91
C ILE A 29 4.65 0.95 4.42
N VAL A 30 3.64 0.78 3.58
CA VAL A 30 3.76 1.01 2.12
C VAL A 30 3.99 2.49 1.81
N GLY A 31 3.28 3.41 2.47
CA GLY A 31 3.47 4.85 2.30
C GLY A 31 4.88 5.32 2.66
N LYS A 32 5.48 4.73 3.71
CA LYS A 32 6.87 5.03 4.11
C LYS A 32 7.91 4.68 3.04
N THR A 33 7.60 3.75 2.13
CA THR A 33 8.48 3.48 0.97
C THR A 33 8.58 4.69 0.06
N ARG A 34 7.44 5.34 -0.22
CA ARG A 34 7.42 6.53 -1.08
C ARG A 34 8.03 7.74 -0.38
N LEU A 35 7.77 7.90 0.92
CA LEU A 35 8.47 8.87 1.77
C LEU A 35 10.00 8.75 1.70
N ALA A 36 10.52 7.52 1.64
CA ALA A 36 11.95 7.27 1.62
C ALA A 36 12.60 7.42 0.24
N LEU A 37 11.86 7.22 -0.85
CA LEU A 37 12.43 7.06 -2.19
C LEU A 37 11.98 8.09 -3.22
N ALA A 38 10.79 8.68 -3.08
CA ALA A 38 10.30 9.66 -4.04
C ALA A 38 10.88 11.06 -3.75
N PRO A 39 11.01 11.93 -4.77
CA PRO A 39 11.36 13.32 -4.57
C PRO A 39 10.38 14.00 -3.61
N ALA A 40 10.91 14.79 -2.67
CA ALA A 40 10.08 15.51 -1.72
C ALA A 40 9.25 16.59 -2.44
N GLU A 41 7.94 16.53 -2.23
CA GLU A 41 6.99 17.57 -2.62
C GLU A 41 6.49 18.35 -1.41
N ASN A 42 6.05 19.60 -1.66
CA ASN A 42 5.48 20.47 -0.64
C ASN A 42 4.41 19.74 0.18
N HIS A 43 4.45 19.95 1.50
CA HIS A 43 3.52 19.33 2.45
C HIS A 43 3.46 17.79 2.38
N TRP A 44 4.56 17.14 1.95
CA TRP A 44 4.63 15.68 1.85
C TRP A 44 3.57 15.07 0.92
N TRP A 45 3.04 15.84 -0.03
CA TRP A 45 1.98 15.38 -0.95
C TRP A 45 2.38 14.14 -1.75
N HIS A 46 3.67 13.99 -2.01
CA HIS A 46 4.23 12.79 -2.61
C HIS A 46 3.98 11.51 -1.80
N VAL A 47 3.64 11.54 -0.51
CA VAL A 47 3.49 10.30 0.30
C VAL A 47 2.11 9.66 0.17
N ALA A 48 1.12 10.40 -0.35
CA ALA A 48 -0.26 9.94 -0.40
C ALA A 48 -0.44 8.67 -1.25
N LEU A 49 -1.37 7.81 -0.82
CA LEU A 49 -1.89 6.72 -1.65
C LEU A 49 -3.05 7.25 -2.50
N TYR A 50 -3.08 6.83 -3.76
CA TYR A 50 -4.07 7.24 -4.75
C TYR A 50 -5.10 6.14 -4.95
N VAL A 51 -6.37 6.53 -5.03
CA VAL A 51 -7.47 5.59 -5.33
C VAL A 51 -7.35 5.11 -6.77
N SER A 52 -7.43 3.79 -6.95
CA SER A 52 -7.60 3.13 -8.24
C SER A 52 -8.95 2.44 -8.30
N ALA A 53 -9.30 1.88 -9.46
CA ALA A 53 -10.48 1.03 -9.59
C ALA A 53 -10.43 -0.25 -8.73
N ARG A 54 -9.25 -0.63 -8.21
CA ARG A 54 -9.02 -1.87 -7.45
C ARG A 54 -8.71 -1.63 -5.97
N GLY A 55 -8.30 -0.42 -5.60
CA GLY A 55 -7.99 -0.06 -4.22
C GLY A 55 -7.12 1.18 -4.13
N LEU A 56 -5.90 1.03 -3.60
CA LEU A 56 -4.99 2.14 -3.28
C LEU A 56 -3.59 1.87 -3.81
N ASN A 57 -3.00 2.80 -4.55
CA ASN A 57 -1.63 2.66 -5.08
C ASN A 57 -0.72 3.82 -4.69
N THR A 58 0.59 3.57 -4.73
CA THR A 58 1.59 4.59 -4.43
C THR A 58 1.84 5.56 -5.59
N SER A 59 1.27 5.35 -6.77
CA SER A 59 1.77 5.83 -8.07
C SER A 59 3.25 5.47 -8.31
N ALA A 60 3.82 5.88 -9.44
CA ALA A 60 5.20 5.53 -9.82
C ALA A 60 6.22 6.16 -8.86
N ILE A 61 7.08 5.33 -8.27
CA ILE A 61 8.21 5.69 -7.40
C ILE A 61 9.50 5.54 -8.22
N PRO A 62 10.30 6.61 -8.39
CA PRO A 62 11.62 6.51 -9.02
C PRO A 62 12.59 5.65 -8.20
N TYR A 63 13.43 4.85 -8.86
CA TYR A 63 14.48 4.06 -8.23
C TYR A 63 15.66 3.82 -9.20
N GLY A 64 16.74 4.58 -9.05
CA GLY A 64 17.87 4.53 -10.00
C GLY A 64 17.42 4.93 -11.41
N THR A 65 17.65 4.07 -12.40
CA THR A 65 17.23 4.27 -13.80
C THR A 65 15.85 3.69 -14.14
N ARG A 66 15.14 3.17 -13.13
CA ARG A 66 13.82 2.54 -13.27
C ARG A 66 12.79 3.18 -12.33
N SER A 67 11.55 2.74 -12.45
CA SER A 67 10.50 3.07 -11.49
C SER A 67 9.75 1.80 -11.07
N PHE A 68 9.01 1.91 -9.98
CA PHE A 68 8.12 0.86 -9.52
C PHE A 68 6.89 1.46 -8.84
N ASP A 69 5.83 0.69 -8.71
CA ASP A 69 4.66 1.06 -7.92
C ASP A 69 4.24 -0.10 -7.03
N VAL A 70 3.47 0.22 -5.99
CA VAL A 70 2.81 -0.75 -5.12
C VAL A 70 1.33 -0.43 -5.04
N GLU A 71 0.48 -1.44 -5.18
CA GLU A 71 -0.98 -1.31 -5.16
C GLU A 71 -1.60 -2.33 -4.19
N PHE A 72 -2.43 -1.85 -3.28
CA PHE A 72 -3.40 -2.66 -2.57
C PHE A 72 -4.57 -2.94 -3.52
N ASP A 73 -4.62 -4.17 -4.03
CA ASP A 73 -5.71 -4.70 -4.83
C ASP A 73 -6.70 -5.37 -3.88
N PHE A 74 -7.73 -4.62 -3.48
CA PHE A 74 -8.75 -5.08 -2.54
C PHE A 74 -9.78 -6.02 -3.18
N ILE A 75 -9.79 -6.14 -4.52
CA ILE A 75 -10.67 -7.05 -5.25
C ILE A 75 -10.08 -8.46 -5.28
N ASP A 76 -8.79 -8.59 -5.61
CA ASP A 76 -8.11 -9.90 -5.63
C ASP A 76 -7.40 -10.21 -4.30
N HIS A 77 -7.59 -9.37 -3.27
CA HIS A 77 -6.98 -9.50 -1.94
C HIS A 77 -5.46 -9.70 -1.97
N ARG A 78 -4.75 -8.81 -2.66
CA ARG A 78 -3.28 -8.85 -2.77
C ARG A 78 -2.64 -7.46 -2.75
N LEU A 79 -1.45 -7.36 -2.19
CA LEU A 79 -0.54 -6.25 -2.45
C LEU A 79 0.29 -6.61 -3.67
N VAL A 80 0.31 -5.76 -4.70
CA VAL A 80 1.07 -5.99 -5.93
C VAL A 80 2.18 -4.95 -6.04
N ALA A 81 3.42 -5.39 -6.25
CA ALA A 81 4.55 -4.52 -6.55
C ALA A 81 5.02 -4.78 -7.98
N ARG A 82 5.14 -3.71 -8.79
CA ARG A 82 5.47 -3.78 -10.23
C ARG A 82 6.62 -2.87 -10.53
N THR A 83 7.55 -3.30 -11.37
CA THR A 83 8.65 -2.46 -11.88
C THR A 83 8.41 -2.07 -13.33
N SER A 84 8.96 -0.94 -13.77
CA SER A 84 8.92 -0.50 -15.17
C SER A 84 9.63 -1.46 -16.14
N GLY A 85 10.47 -2.37 -15.62
CA GLY A 85 11.07 -3.47 -16.38
C GLY A 85 10.18 -4.71 -16.56
N GLY A 86 8.93 -4.67 -16.10
CA GLY A 86 7.95 -5.76 -16.26
C GLY A 86 7.94 -6.80 -15.12
N ALA A 87 8.89 -6.75 -14.19
CA ALA A 87 8.87 -7.66 -13.04
C ALA A 87 7.71 -7.31 -12.09
N THR A 88 6.99 -8.34 -11.65
CA THR A 88 5.86 -8.23 -10.73
C THR A 88 5.98 -9.24 -9.59
N ARG A 89 5.62 -8.83 -8.38
CA ARG A 89 5.50 -9.68 -7.18
C ARG A 89 4.24 -9.32 -6.41
N SER A 90 3.74 -10.25 -5.60
CA SER A 90 2.55 -10.01 -4.81
C SER A 90 2.57 -10.69 -3.45
N ILE A 91 1.86 -10.10 -2.50
CA ILE A 91 1.63 -10.63 -1.14
C ILE A 91 0.13 -10.80 -0.96
N ALA A 92 -0.33 -11.95 -0.47
CA ALA A 92 -1.74 -12.14 -0.15
C ALA A 92 -2.16 -11.26 1.05
N LEU A 93 -3.24 -10.51 0.91
CA LEU A 93 -3.86 -9.73 1.99
C LEU A 93 -4.79 -10.66 2.77
N ARG A 94 -4.23 -11.28 3.81
CA ARG A 94 -4.94 -12.19 4.72
C ARG A 94 -4.67 -11.81 6.17
N PRO A 95 -5.53 -12.20 7.13
CA PRO A 95 -5.25 -11.99 8.54
C PRO A 95 -3.85 -12.51 8.92
N GLN A 96 -3.00 -11.62 9.42
CA GLN A 96 -1.63 -11.91 9.87
C GLN A 96 -1.13 -10.74 10.73
N ALA A 97 -0.06 -10.98 11.50
CA ALA A 97 0.56 -9.91 12.28
C ALA A 97 1.18 -8.83 11.37
N VAL A 98 1.14 -7.58 11.82
CA VAL A 98 1.78 -6.44 11.12
C VAL A 98 3.27 -6.69 10.89
N ALA A 99 3.95 -7.33 11.85
CA ALA A 99 5.37 -7.67 11.73
C ALA A 99 5.65 -8.70 10.61
N ASP A 100 4.75 -9.66 10.40
CA ASP A 100 4.90 -10.66 9.34
C ASP A 100 4.65 -10.05 7.97
N PHE A 101 3.63 -9.19 7.86
CA PHE A 101 3.40 -8.38 6.66
C PHE A 101 4.61 -7.50 6.35
N TYR A 102 5.19 -6.83 7.34
CA TYR A 102 6.39 -6.00 7.17
C TYR A 102 7.56 -6.81 6.60
N ARG A 103 7.85 -7.99 7.18
CA ARG A 103 8.93 -8.86 6.67
C ARG A 103 8.67 -9.32 5.24
N ALA A 104 7.45 -9.76 4.94
CA ALA A 104 7.06 -10.17 3.60
C ALA A 104 7.15 -9.02 2.59
N TYR A 105 6.84 -7.80 3.02
CA TYR A 105 6.94 -6.60 2.21
C TYR A 105 8.39 -6.25 1.87
N ILE A 106 9.28 -6.24 2.85
CA ILE A 106 10.71 -6.00 2.62
C ILE A 106 11.32 -7.07 1.71
N ASP A 107 11.06 -8.36 1.97
CA ASP A 107 11.53 -9.46 1.11
C ASP A 107 10.99 -9.33 -0.33
N THR A 108 9.74 -8.89 -0.49
CA THR A 108 9.15 -8.63 -1.82
C THR A 108 9.88 -7.52 -2.58
N LEU A 109 10.21 -6.41 -1.91
CA LEU A 109 10.98 -5.32 -2.51
C LEU A 109 12.42 -5.77 -2.84
N GLU A 110 13.07 -6.50 -1.94
CA GLU A 110 14.42 -7.02 -2.15
C GLU A 110 14.48 -7.98 -3.35
N ARG A 111 13.48 -8.86 -3.52
CA ARG A 111 13.36 -9.74 -4.71
C ARG A 111 13.13 -8.98 -6.02
N LEU A 112 12.64 -7.76 -5.96
CA LEU A 112 12.56 -6.84 -7.11
C LEU A 112 13.85 -6.01 -7.28
N GLY A 113 14.85 -6.21 -6.40
CA GLY A 113 16.10 -5.46 -6.35
C GLY A 113 15.94 -4.04 -5.78
N ILE A 114 14.88 -3.79 -5.01
CA ILE A 114 14.60 -2.49 -4.40
C ILE A 114 15.00 -2.58 -2.93
N ASN A 115 16.04 -1.84 -2.56
CA ASN A 115 16.45 -1.68 -1.18
C ASN A 115 15.93 -0.34 -0.64
N VAL A 116 15.18 -0.39 0.46
CA VAL A 116 14.62 0.78 1.14
C VAL A 116 14.79 0.63 2.65
N LYS A 117 15.20 1.72 3.31
CA LYS A 117 15.23 1.79 4.76
C LYS A 117 13.97 2.47 5.27
N ILE A 118 13.08 1.68 5.87
CA ILE A 118 11.84 2.18 6.50
C ILE A 118 12.08 2.38 7.99
N TRP A 119 11.79 3.57 8.50
CA TRP A 119 11.84 3.84 9.94
C TRP A 119 10.57 3.31 10.63
N PRO A 120 10.69 2.42 11.63
CA PRO A 120 9.52 1.78 12.25
C PRO A 120 8.77 2.70 13.23
N VAL A 121 9.39 3.81 13.65
CA VAL A 121 8.75 4.82 14.51
C VAL A 121 7.94 5.83 13.68
N PRO A 122 6.89 6.46 14.26
CA PRO A 122 6.27 7.63 13.65
C PRO A 122 7.31 8.74 13.44
N VAL A 123 7.15 9.49 12.35
CA VAL A 123 7.92 10.72 12.04
C VAL A 123 6.98 11.91 12.09
#